data_AF-A0A034WNZ0-F1
#
_entry.id   AF-A0A034WNZ0-F1
#
_cell.length_a   1.000
_cell.length_b   1.000
_cell.length_c   1.000
_cell.angle_alpha   90.00
_cell.angle_beta   90.00
_cell.angle_gamma   90.00
#
_symmetry.space_group_name_H-M   'P 1'
#
loop_
_entity.id
_entity.type
_entity.pdbx_description
1 polymer ?
#
loop_
_entity_poly.entity_id
_entity_poly.type
_entity_poly.pdbx_seq_one_letter_code
_entity_poly.pdbx_strand_id
1 'polypeptide(L)'
;MEVAIPITNELEQRISDAFCIFDHHGDKRIDIREVGTVLRFLGCVPTEQEINEVIAATEMEESAGDVHLSKFMPHVAQLLAERKMEPASPEKILAAFQILDPEQKTYITKEYMSKMMMEEGEPFTQEELDEMLAVAIDPITGNIPYEFYINQLMHQPANSIYELAARYWTLKPKETKRGSKWAGSRISIR
;
A
#
# COMPACT_ATOMS: atom_id res chain seq x y z
N MET A 1 -13.90 8.52 -27.64
CA MET A 1 -14.87 7.92 -26.70
C MET A 1 -14.05 7.45 -25.51
N GLU A 2 -14.26 8.03 -24.34
CA GLU A 2 -13.70 7.45 -23.12
C GLU A 2 -14.25 6.05 -22.95
N VAL A 3 -13.37 5.07 -22.84
CA VAL A 3 -13.74 3.70 -22.51
C VAL A 3 -14.09 3.70 -21.04
N ALA A 4 -15.36 3.48 -20.71
CA ALA A 4 -15.79 3.33 -19.32
C ALA A 4 -14.95 2.23 -18.66
N ILE A 5 -14.34 2.55 -17.52
CA ILE A 5 -13.56 1.57 -16.73
C ILE A 5 -14.58 0.67 -16.02
N PRO A 6 -14.69 -0.62 -16.40
CA PRO A 6 -15.65 -1.50 -15.75
C PRO A 6 -15.18 -1.83 -14.34
N ILE A 7 -15.99 -1.49 -13.35
CA ILE A 7 -15.80 -1.94 -11.96
C ILE A 7 -16.57 -3.25 -11.81
N THR A 8 -15.86 -4.32 -11.47
CA THR A 8 -16.40 -5.70 -11.49
C THR A 8 -16.52 -6.33 -10.11
N ASN A 9 -15.91 -5.72 -9.10
CA ASN A 9 -15.85 -6.26 -7.74
C ASN A 9 -15.61 -5.17 -6.68
N GLU A 10 -15.76 -5.55 -5.42
CA GLU A 10 -15.64 -4.64 -4.27
C GLU A 10 -14.23 -4.07 -4.09
N LEU A 11 -13.17 -4.82 -4.45
CA LEU A 11 -11.80 -4.32 -4.41
C LEU A 11 -11.61 -3.17 -5.41
N GLU A 12 -12.00 -3.39 -6.67
CA GLU A 12 -11.95 -2.36 -7.72
C GLU A 12 -12.79 -1.13 -7.35
N GLN A 13 -13.98 -1.34 -6.77
CA GLN A 13 -14.82 -0.25 -6.28
C GLN A 13 -14.08 0.56 -5.21
N ARG A 14 -13.46 -0.11 -4.23
CA ARG A 14 -12.73 0.57 -3.15
C ARG A 14 -11.52 1.35 -3.65
N ILE A 15 -10.79 0.81 -4.62
CA ILE A 15 -9.67 1.50 -5.27
C ILE A 15 -10.17 2.73 -6.05
N SER A 16 -11.24 2.56 -6.84
CA SER A 16 -11.87 3.65 -7.58
C SER A 16 -12.37 4.76 -6.66
N ASP A 17 -13.05 4.42 -5.57
CA ASP A 17 -13.57 5.40 -4.61
C ASP A 17 -12.44 6.20 -3.96
N ALA A 18 -11.36 5.52 -3.53
CA ALA A 18 -10.18 6.20 -2.98
C ALA A 18 -9.55 7.14 -4.00
N PHE A 19 -9.35 6.68 -5.23
CA PHE A 19 -8.78 7.49 -6.31
C PHE A 19 -9.64 8.74 -6.60
N CYS A 20 -10.96 8.58 -6.66
CA CYS A 20 -11.87 9.67 -6.99
C CYS A 20 -11.97 10.77 -5.92
N ILE A 21 -11.50 10.52 -4.69
CA ILE A 21 -11.40 11.56 -3.65
C ILE A 21 -10.36 12.62 -4.02
N PHE A 22 -9.31 12.20 -4.74
CA PHE A 22 -8.17 13.05 -5.13
C PHE A 22 -8.26 13.49 -6.61
N ASP A 23 -9.25 13.00 -7.36
CA ASP A 23 -9.60 13.47 -8.69
C ASP A 23 -10.33 14.82 -8.61
N HIS A 24 -9.57 15.91 -8.72
CA HIS A 24 -10.10 17.27 -8.61
C HIS A 24 -10.97 17.71 -9.79
N HIS A 25 -10.88 17.03 -10.94
CA HIS A 25 -11.52 17.44 -12.19
C HIS A 25 -12.66 16.51 -12.63
N GLY A 26 -12.80 15.34 -11.99
CA GLY A 26 -13.80 14.33 -12.31
C GLY A 26 -13.50 13.57 -13.60
N ASP A 27 -12.29 13.67 -14.13
CA ASP A 27 -11.85 13.10 -15.40
C ASP A 27 -11.03 11.81 -15.22
N LYS A 28 -11.08 11.23 -14.01
CA LYS A 28 -10.38 9.99 -13.64
C LYS A 28 -8.87 10.11 -13.72
N ARG A 29 -8.35 11.31 -13.45
CA ARG A 29 -6.91 11.58 -13.37
C ARG A 29 -6.54 12.13 -12.00
N ILE A 30 -5.33 11.81 -11.57
CA ILE A 30 -4.65 12.45 -10.45
C ILE A 30 -3.23 12.78 -10.87
N ASP A 31 -2.66 13.78 -10.20
CA ASP A 31 -1.23 14.07 -10.30
C ASP A 31 -0.42 12.93 -9.66
N ILE A 32 0.76 12.62 -10.21
CA ILE A 32 1.67 11.60 -9.65
C ILE A 32 1.99 11.83 -8.17
N ARG A 33 1.96 13.08 -7.69
CA ARG A 33 2.19 13.45 -6.29
C ARG A 33 1.10 12.92 -5.36
N GLU A 34 -0.10 12.66 -5.86
CA GLU A 34 -1.22 12.14 -5.07
C GLU A 34 -1.19 10.60 -4.94
N VAL A 35 -0.34 9.90 -5.70
CA VAL A 35 -0.27 8.42 -5.68
C VAL A 35 0.00 7.88 -4.29
N GLY A 36 0.98 8.46 -3.58
CA GLY A 36 1.30 8.06 -2.21
C GLY A 36 0.13 8.27 -1.26
N THR A 37 -0.59 9.40 -1.40
CA THR A 37 -1.75 9.73 -0.58
C THR A 37 -2.90 8.76 -0.82
N VAL A 38 -3.19 8.40 -2.07
CA VAL A 38 -4.21 7.41 -2.42
C VAL A 38 -3.88 6.03 -1.85
N LEU A 39 -2.62 5.58 -1.96
CA LEU A 39 -2.18 4.30 -1.40
C LEU A 39 -2.34 4.28 0.13
N ARG A 40 -1.91 5.34 0.82
CA ARG A 40 -2.07 5.48 2.28
C ARG A 40 -3.55 5.54 2.67
N PHE A 41 -4.40 6.20 1.88
CA PHE A 41 -5.85 6.24 2.10
C PHE A 41 -6.52 4.86 1.94
N LEU A 42 -5.99 4.01 1.06
CA LEU A 42 -6.43 2.61 0.92
C LEU A 42 -6.00 1.72 2.10
N GLY A 43 -5.16 2.23 3.00
CA GLY A 43 -4.62 1.50 4.14
C GLY A 43 -3.32 0.74 3.84
N CYS A 44 -2.66 1.06 2.72
CA CYS A 44 -1.30 0.58 2.43
C CYS A 44 -0.28 1.39 3.23
N VAL A 45 0.89 0.80 3.49
CA VAL A 45 2.07 1.47 4.06
C VAL A 45 3.23 1.34 3.08
N PRO A 46 3.20 2.06 1.94
CA PRO A 46 4.25 1.98 0.93
C PRO A 46 5.49 2.75 1.37
N THR A 47 6.66 2.26 0.94
CA THR A 47 7.89 3.04 0.97
C THR A 47 7.93 4.07 -0.16
N GLU A 48 8.79 5.09 -0.06
CA GLU A 48 8.97 6.06 -1.14
C GLU A 48 9.47 5.38 -2.43
N GLN A 49 10.30 4.34 -2.29
CA GLN A 49 10.68 3.51 -3.44
C GLN A 49 9.45 2.83 -4.08
N GLU A 50 8.60 2.18 -3.30
CA GLU A 50 7.40 1.49 -3.81
C GLU A 50 6.42 2.48 -4.46
N ILE A 51 6.27 3.70 -3.91
CA ILE A 51 5.47 4.76 -4.53
C ILE A 51 6.02 5.11 -5.91
N ASN A 52 7.34 5.30 -6.03
CA ASN A 52 7.98 5.62 -7.31
C ASN A 52 7.82 4.48 -8.33
N GLU A 53 7.86 3.23 -7.90
CA GLU A 53 7.60 2.07 -8.75
C GLU A 53 6.16 2.06 -9.27
N VAL A 54 5.18 2.38 -8.41
CA VAL A 54 3.77 2.52 -8.82
C VAL A 54 3.59 3.68 -9.80
N ILE A 55 4.20 4.84 -9.53
CA ILE A 55 4.17 6.00 -10.43
C ILE A 55 4.72 5.59 -11.80
N ALA A 56 5.93 5.02 -11.86
CA ALA A 56 6.56 4.60 -13.11
C ALA A 56 5.72 3.59 -13.89
N ALA A 57 4.99 2.71 -13.21
CA ALA A 57 4.13 1.71 -13.85
C ALA A 57 2.79 2.28 -14.34
N THR A 58 2.34 3.41 -13.80
CA THR A 58 0.96 3.90 -13.98
C THR A 58 0.86 5.28 -14.63
N GLU A 59 1.96 6.03 -14.73
CA GLU A 59 2.04 7.31 -15.43
C GLU A 59 1.61 7.19 -16.90
N MET A 60 0.96 8.22 -17.42
CA MET A 60 0.52 8.29 -18.81
C MET A 60 1.65 8.74 -19.73
N GLU A 61 1.86 8.00 -20.82
CA GLU A 61 2.93 8.32 -21.79
C GLU A 61 2.58 9.61 -22.56
N GLU A 62 1.29 9.82 -22.80
CA GLU A 62 0.74 10.97 -23.49
C GLU A 62 0.59 12.22 -22.60
N SER A 63 0.71 12.07 -21.27
CA SER A 63 0.59 13.17 -20.29
C SER A 63 1.44 12.87 -19.06
N ALA A 64 2.73 13.21 -19.15
CA ALA A 64 3.66 13.05 -18.03
C ALA A 64 3.21 13.90 -16.84
N GLY A 65 3.34 13.35 -15.63
CA GLY A 65 2.82 13.92 -14.39
C GLY A 65 1.39 13.48 -14.05
N ASP A 66 0.69 12.81 -14.96
CA ASP A 66 -0.68 12.31 -14.71
C ASP A 66 -0.74 10.79 -14.63
N VAL A 67 -1.56 10.31 -13.70
CA VAL A 67 -1.98 8.92 -13.60
C VAL A 67 -3.48 8.85 -13.84
N HIS A 68 -3.92 7.93 -14.70
CA HIS A 68 -5.34 7.69 -14.94
C HIS A 68 -5.79 6.38 -14.28
N LEU A 69 -7.04 6.36 -13.79
CA LEU A 69 -7.61 5.24 -13.05
C LEU A 69 -7.49 3.89 -13.81
N SER A 70 -7.54 3.93 -15.15
CA SER A 70 -7.44 2.72 -15.99
C SER A 70 -6.08 2.01 -15.90
N LYS A 71 -4.99 2.73 -15.59
CA LYS A 71 -3.67 2.13 -15.33
C LYS A 71 -3.48 1.84 -13.84
N PHE A 72 -3.90 2.76 -12.98
CA PHE A 72 -3.72 2.67 -11.53
C PHE A 72 -4.45 1.47 -10.92
N MET A 73 -5.75 1.34 -11.18
CA MET A 73 -6.61 0.33 -10.55
C MET A 73 -6.12 -1.12 -10.78
N PRO A 74 -5.88 -1.58 -12.01
CA PRO A 74 -5.41 -2.96 -12.22
C PRO A 74 -4.03 -3.21 -11.62
N HIS A 75 -3.12 -2.22 -11.67
CA HIS A 75 -1.79 -2.35 -11.09
C HIS A 75 -1.83 -2.49 -9.57
N VAL A 76 -2.53 -1.58 -8.89
CA VAL A 76 -2.68 -1.61 -7.43
C VAL A 76 -3.45 -2.86 -6.98
N ALA A 77 -4.49 -3.27 -7.69
CA ALA A 77 -5.21 -4.51 -7.39
C ALA A 77 -4.28 -5.73 -7.42
N GLN A 78 -3.33 -5.79 -8.35
CA GLN A 78 -2.33 -6.85 -8.42
C GLN A 78 -1.37 -6.80 -7.23
N LEU A 79 -0.82 -5.63 -6.90
CA LEU A 79 0.09 -5.48 -5.75
C LEU A 79 -0.58 -5.90 -4.43
N LEU A 80 -1.85 -5.54 -4.25
CA LEU A 80 -2.64 -5.93 -3.08
C LEU A 80 -2.88 -7.45 -3.01
N ALA A 81 -3.13 -8.09 -4.15
CA ALA A 81 -3.26 -9.56 -4.22
C ALA A 81 -1.94 -10.28 -3.87
N GLU A 82 -0.80 -9.65 -4.17
CA GLU A 82 0.54 -10.09 -3.80
C GLU A 82 0.92 -9.71 -2.36
N ARG A 83 0.02 -9.06 -1.60
CA ARG A 83 0.22 -8.55 -0.24
C ARG A 83 1.41 -7.58 -0.12
N LYS A 84 1.64 -6.79 -1.17
CA LYS A 84 2.63 -5.70 -1.17
C LYS A 84 2.13 -4.51 -0.35
N MET A 85 3.07 -3.77 0.27
CA MET A 85 2.79 -2.59 1.09
C MET A 85 1.86 -2.86 2.29
N GLU A 86 1.67 -4.13 2.67
CA GLU A 86 0.76 -4.49 3.75
C GLU A 86 1.31 -4.03 5.10
N PRO A 87 0.50 -3.37 5.95
CA PRO A 87 0.93 -3.02 7.30
C PRO A 87 1.49 -4.23 8.05
N ALA A 88 2.60 -4.03 8.75
CA ALA A 88 3.14 -5.06 9.64
C ALA A 88 2.11 -5.43 10.72
N SER A 89 2.09 -6.70 11.12
CA SER A 89 1.20 -7.13 12.20
C SER A 89 1.64 -6.51 13.54
N PRO A 90 0.72 -6.33 14.51
CA PRO A 90 1.05 -5.79 15.83
C PRO A 90 2.21 -6.53 16.49
N GLU A 91 2.29 -7.85 16.33
CA GLU A 91 3.34 -8.69 16.90
C GLU A 91 4.71 -8.38 16.30
N LYS A 92 4.77 -8.12 14.99
CA LYS A 92 6.02 -7.73 14.31
C LYS A 92 6.47 -6.34 14.76
N ILE A 93 5.54 -5.40 14.89
CA ILE A 93 5.84 -4.04 15.34
C ILE A 93 6.33 -4.08 16.79
N LEU A 94 5.64 -4.82 17.67
CA LEU A 94 6.03 -5.01 19.06
C LEU A 94 7.43 -5.62 19.18
N ALA A 95 7.72 -6.66 18.39
CA ALA A 95 9.05 -7.28 18.38
C ALA A 95 10.16 -6.29 17.96
N ALA A 96 9.87 -5.39 17.00
CA ALA A 96 10.82 -4.35 16.61
C ALA A 96 11.09 -3.37 17.76
N PHE A 97 10.06 -2.93 18.48
CA PHE A 97 10.22 -2.08 19.68
C PHE A 97 11.00 -2.78 20.79
N GLN A 98 10.79 -4.07 21.01
CA GLN A 98 11.53 -4.84 22.01
C GLN A 98 13.03 -4.97 21.68
N ILE A 99 13.41 -4.97 20.39
CA ILE A 99 14.82 -4.91 19.98
C ILE A 99 15.46 -3.55 20.38
N LEU A 100 14.67 -2.48 20.30
CA LEU A 100 15.09 -1.12 20.68
C LEU A 100 15.11 -0.88 22.20
N ASP A 101 14.48 -1.76 22.98
CA ASP A 101 14.38 -1.70 24.44
C ASP A 101 14.94 -2.97 25.12
N PRO A 102 16.27 -3.20 25.07
CA PRO A 102 16.89 -4.40 25.63
C PRO A 102 16.75 -4.51 27.15
N GLU A 103 16.49 -3.39 27.83
CA GLU A 103 16.28 -3.32 29.27
C GLU A 103 14.82 -3.59 29.68
N GLN A 104 13.92 -3.80 28.71
CA GLN A 104 12.49 -4.06 28.94
C GLN A 104 11.83 -2.97 29.79
N LYS A 105 12.14 -1.71 29.49
CA LYS A 105 11.54 -0.52 30.10
C LYS A 105 10.07 -0.36 29.71
N THR A 106 9.63 -0.97 28.61
CA THR A 106 8.28 -0.84 27.99
C THR A 106 7.98 0.52 27.35
N TYR A 107 9.02 1.36 27.23
CA TYR A 107 8.95 2.66 26.57
C TYR A 107 10.26 2.99 25.84
N ILE A 108 10.18 3.91 24.88
CA ILE A 108 11.33 4.53 24.23
C ILE A 108 11.33 6.03 24.58
N THR A 109 12.52 6.61 24.79
CA THR A 109 12.62 8.06 25.01
C THR A 109 12.39 8.82 23.72
N LYS A 110 11.86 10.04 23.81
CA LYS A 110 11.66 10.94 22.66
C LYS A 110 12.96 11.06 21.84
N GLU A 111 14.08 11.30 22.50
CA GLU A 111 15.37 11.53 21.85
C GLU A 111 15.83 10.32 21.04
N TYR A 112 15.65 9.11 21.59
CA TYR A 112 16.07 7.89 20.90
C TYR A 112 15.16 7.61 19.70
N MET A 113 13.85 7.79 19.85
CA MET A 113 12.91 7.67 18.73
C MET A 113 13.22 8.69 17.63
N SER A 114 13.39 9.97 17.98
CA SER A 114 13.73 11.04 17.04
C SER A 114 14.98 10.70 16.24
N LYS A 115 16.02 10.20 16.92
CA LYS A 115 17.25 9.77 16.24
C LYS A 115 16.97 8.66 15.23
N MET A 116 16.27 7.60 15.64
CA MET A 116 15.99 6.47 14.75
C MET A 116 15.16 6.88 13.53
N MET A 117 14.14 7.71 13.72
CA MET A 117 13.27 8.14 12.62
C MET A 117 13.93 9.13 11.66
N MET A 118 15.01 9.80 12.07
CA MET A 118 15.73 10.76 11.22
C MET A 118 17.02 10.21 10.59
N GLU A 119 17.58 9.12 11.12
CA GLU A 119 18.87 8.60 10.67
C GLU A 119 18.77 7.23 9.97
N GLU A 120 17.73 6.44 10.25
CA GLU A 120 17.60 5.06 9.76
C GLU A 120 16.47 4.90 8.73
N GLY A 121 16.67 4.03 7.74
CA GLY A 121 15.63 3.70 6.75
C GLY A 121 15.26 4.87 5.82
N GLU A 122 13.98 5.17 5.73
CA GLU A 122 13.45 6.35 5.03
C GLU A 122 13.22 7.45 6.07
N PRO A 123 14.14 8.44 6.16
CA PRO A 123 14.15 9.39 7.25
C PRO A 123 12.98 10.36 7.16
N PHE A 124 12.40 10.66 8.31
CA PHE A 124 11.32 11.62 8.45
C PHE A 124 11.86 13.04 8.29
N THR A 125 11.03 13.91 7.72
CA THR A 125 11.16 15.35 7.89
C THR A 125 10.91 15.74 9.34
N GLN A 126 11.33 16.95 9.73
CA GLN A 126 11.07 17.45 11.08
C GLN A 126 9.57 17.55 11.36
N GLU A 127 8.81 17.97 10.35
CA GLU A 127 7.36 18.10 10.41
C GLU A 127 6.68 16.74 10.64
N GLU A 128 7.04 15.71 9.85
CA GLU A 128 6.51 14.35 10.02
C GLU A 128 6.86 13.76 11.39
N LEU A 129 8.08 14.01 11.87
CA LEU A 129 8.50 13.58 13.20
C LEU A 129 7.65 14.25 14.29
N ASP A 130 7.45 15.56 14.20
CA ASP A 130 6.68 16.32 15.19
C ASP A 130 5.22 15.86 15.24
N GLU A 131 4.61 15.61 14.07
CA GLU A 131 3.26 15.04 13.97
C GLU A 131 3.18 13.64 14.59
N MET A 132 4.15 12.77 14.32
CA MET A 132 4.22 11.43 14.92
C MET A 132 4.33 11.51 16.44
N LEU A 133 5.25 12.34 16.95
CA LEU A 133 5.52 12.47 18.38
C LEU A 133 4.35 13.09 19.15
N ALA A 134 3.58 13.96 18.52
CA ALA A 134 2.37 14.54 19.11
C ALA A 134 1.31 13.47 19.48
N VAL A 135 1.29 12.35 18.75
CA VAL A 135 0.42 11.21 19.03
C VAL A 135 1.09 10.21 19.98
N ALA A 136 2.39 9.96 19.79
CA ALA A 136 3.11 8.86 20.44
C ALA A 136 3.55 9.16 21.89
N ILE A 137 3.81 10.42 22.23
CA ILE A 137 4.36 10.79 23.54
C ILE A 137 3.27 10.82 24.62
N ASP A 138 3.55 10.18 25.75
CA ASP A 138 2.81 10.40 26.98
C ASP A 138 3.19 11.77 27.59
N PRO A 139 2.23 12.70 27.76
CA PRO A 139 2.50 14.05 28.25
C PRO A 139 3.01 14.10 29.71
N ILE A 140 2.83 13.04 30.49
CA ILE A 140 3.29 12.98 31.89
C ILE A 140 4.75 12.54 31.95
N THR A 141 5.10 11.49 31.21
CA THR A 141 6.44 10.90 31.27
C THR A 141 7.41 11.49 30.25
N GLY A 142 6.91 12.09 29.17
CA GLY A 142 7.72 12.54 28.03
C GLY A 142 8.29 11.40 27.18
N ASN A 143 7.88 10.15 27.46
CA ASN A 143 8.33 8.95 26.77
C ASN A 143 7.24 8.41 25.85
N ILE A 144 7.62 7.44 25.02
CA ILE A 144 6.73 6.74 24.08
C ILE A 144 6.46 5.33 24.63
N PRO A 145 5.33 5.10 25.33
CA PRO A 145 4.91 3.77 25.73
C PRO A 145 4.44 2.98 24.49
N TYR A 146 5.32 2.13 23.95
CA TYR A 146 5.13 1.58 22.60
C TYR A 146 3.94 0.61 22.47
N GLU A 147 3.57 -0.12 23.53
CA GLU A 147 2.35 -0.96 23.47
C GLU A 147 1.08 -0.13 23.29
N PHE A 148 1.01 1.00 23.99
CA PHE A 148 -0.12 1.93 23.86
C PHE A 148 -0.10 2.60 22.48
N TYR A 149 1.08 3.02 22.02
CA TYR A 149 1.23 3.63 20.70
C TYR A 149 0.85 2.67 19.56
N ILE A 150 1.27 1.39 19.62
CA ILE A 150 0.85 0.37 18.66
C ILE A 150 -0.67 0.22 18.65
N ASN A 151 -1.32 0.18 19.82
CA ASN A 151 -2.77 0.07 19.88
C ASN A 151 -3.49 1.28 19.24
N GLN A 152 -2.90 2.47 19.29
CA GLN A 152 -3.43 3.64 18.59
C GLN A 152 -3.26 3.53 17.07
N LEU A 153 -2.12 2.99 16.60
CA LEU A 153 -1.85 2.79 15.17
C LEU A 153 -2.75 1.73 14.54
N MET A 154 -3.12 0.69 15.29
CA MET A 154 -3.76 -0.51 14.75
C MET A 154 -5.30 -0.44 14.62
N HIS A 155 -5.87 0.75 14.38
CA HIS A 155 -7.30 0.88 14.12
C HIS A 155 -7.68 0.37 12.73
N GLN A 156 -7.74 -0.95 12.54
CA GLN A 156 -8.17 -1.55 11.28
C GLN A 156 -9.70 -1.60 11.20
N PRO A 157 -10.32 -0.96 10.19
CA PRO A 157 -11.75 -1.16 9.94
C PRO A 157 -12.00 -2.60 9.47
N ALA A 158 -13.19 -3.12 9.77
CA ALA A 158 -13.64 -4.39 9.18
C ALA A 158 -13.62 -4.29 7.64
N ASN A 159 -13.14 -5.35 6.96
CA ASN A 159 -12.86 -5.41 5.51
C ASN A 159 -11.66 -4.56 5.07
N SER A 160 -10.46 -4.94 5.50
CA SER A 160 -9.23 -4.34 4.96
C SER A 160 -9.12 -4.55 3.45
N ILE A 161 -8.42 -3.66 2.76
CA ILE A 161 -8.22 -3.75 1.31
C ILE A 161 -7.53 -5.09 0.91
N TYR A 162 -6.68 -5.62 1.79
CA TYR A 162 -6.00 -6.91 1.60
C TYR A 162 -6.94 -8.11 1.72
N GLU A 163 -7.94 -8.05 2.60
CA GLU A 163 -8.99 -9.08 2.66
C GLU A 163 -9.84 -9.08 1.39
N LEU A 164 -10.20 -7.90 0.87
CA LEU A 164 -10.92 -7.77 -0.40
C LEU A 164 -10.09 -8.33 -1.56
N ALA A 165 -8.79 -8.03 -1.60
CA ALA A 165 -7.88 -8.57 -2.60
C ALA A 165 -7.78 -10.10 -2.54
N ALA A 166 -7.64 -10.67 -1.35
CA ALA A 166 -7.61 -12.12 -1.15
C ALA A 166 -8.92 -12.80 -1.61
N ARG A 167 -10.08 -12.22 -1.27
CA ARG A 167 -11.40 -12.73 -1.71
C ARG A 167 -11.52 -12.70 -3.23
N TYR A 168 -11.13 -11.60 -3.88
CA TYR A 168 -11.18 -11.49 -5.34
C TYR A 168 -10.32 -12.55 -6.03
N TRP A 169 -9.07 -12.71 -5.59
CA TRP A 169 -8.12 -13.61 -6.25
C TRP A 169 -8.42 -15.10 -6.00
N THR A 170 -8.98 -15.44 -4.83
CA THR A 170 -9.43 -16.81 -4.55
C THR A 170 -10.61 -17.24 -5.41
N LEU A 171 -11.47 -16.29 -5.82
CA LEU A 171 -12.64 -16.54 -6.66
C LEU A 171 -12.33 -16.49 -8.17
N LYS A 172 -11.17 -15.96 -8.59
CA LYS A 172 -10.80 -15.97 -10.01
C LYS A 172 -10.64 -17.41 -10.50
N PRO A 173 -11.27 -17.78 -11.64
CA PRO A 173 -11.05 -19.07 -12.25
C PRO A 173 -9.56 -19.23 -12.55
N LYS A 174 -8.93 -20.29 -12.02
CA LYS A 174 -7.56 -20.65 -12.42
C LYS A 174 -7.60 -20.92 -13.92
N GLU A 175 -6.87 -20.14 -14.70
CA GLU A 175 -6.71 -20.43 -16.13
C GLU A 175 -6.22 -21.86 -16.28
N THR A 176 -7.08 -22.72 -16.81
CA THR A 176 -6.67 -24.06 -17.19
C THR A 176 -5.74 -23.85 -18.37
N LYS A 177 -4.43 -24.06 -18.18
CA LYS A 177 -3.49 -24.17 -19.30
C LYS A 177 -4.00 -25.29 -20.22
N ARG A 178 -4.81 -24.95 -21.23
CA ARG A 178 -5.17 -25.88 -22.30
C ARG A 178 -3.86 -26.24 -22.98
N GLY A 179 -3.40 -27.46 -22.74
CA GLY A 179 -2.21 -28.00 -23.36
C GLY A 179 -2.33 -27.89 -24.87
N SER A 180 -1.40 -27.15 -25.48
CA SER A 180 -1.17 -27.20 -26.92
C SER A 180 -0.60 -28.57 -27.28
N LYS A 181 -1.48 -29.56 -27.47
CA LYS A 181 -1.20 -30.74 -28.31
C LYS A 181 -2.01 -30.55 -29.60
N TRP A 182 -1.37 -30.03 -30.63
CA TRP A 182 -1.84 -30.23 -32.00
C TRP A 182 -0.95 -31.28 -32.65
N ALA A 183 -1.53 -32.46 -32.80
CA ALA A 183 -1.03 -33.51 -33.67
C ALA A 183 -1.24 -33.08 -35.13
N GLY A 184 -0.22 -33.33 -35.96
CA GLY A 184 -0.26 -33.05 -37.39
C GLY A 184 0.75 -33.88 -38.15
N SER A 185 0.74 -35.21 -37.95
CA SER A 185 1.38 -36.12 -38.91
C SER A 185 0.69 -35.98 -40.26
N ARG A 186 1.45 -35.67 -41.31
CA ARG A 186 1.14 -36.16 -42.64
C ARG A 186 2.42 -36.46 -43.41
N ILE A 187 2.59 -37.76 -43.63
CA ILE A 187 3.45 -38.45 -44.59
C ILE A 187 3.37 -37.77 -45.97
N SER A 188 4.49 -37.67 -46.69
CA SER A 188 4.48 -37.91 -48.13
C SER A 188 5.81 -38.49 -48.58
N ILE A 189 5.69 -39.65 -49.22
CA ILE A 189 6.72 -40.43 -49.89
C ILE A 189 6.71 -39.97 -51.35
N ARG A 190 7.84 -39.49 -51.88
CA ARG A 190 8.35 -39.72 -53.24
C ARG A 190 9.67 -39.00 -53.43
#